data_AF-A0A0C9V687-F1
#
_entry.id   AF-A0A0C9V687-F1
#
_cell.length_a   1.000
_cell.length_b   1.000
_cell.length_c   1.000
_cell.angle_alpha   90.00
_cell.angle_beta   90.00
_cell.angle_gamma   90.00
#
_symmetry.space_group_name_H-M   'P 1'
#
loop_
_entity.id
_entity.type
_entity.pdbx_description
1 polymer ?
#
loop_
_entity_poly.entity_id
_entity_poly.type
_entity_poly.pdbx_seq_one_letter_code
_entity_poly.pdbx_strand_id
1 'polypeptide(L)'
;MYHTILEDAFDTSDEEIIQSFTQLLGLILMANEPLSSQSLISLIGRATPPTPLEDDLVLSILEFMGALLSGIADDTLPLRPLHLSFREFLLDPKASGPFCVSAPSAHGDLARISLNIVNQDLRFNICGLDKKCGEQLVVPEWFGNFSLGDGLRELPGCD
;
A
#
# COMPACT_ATOMS: atom_id res chain seq x y z
N MET A 1 -6.01 25.93 -11.60
CA MET A 1 -4.73 26.20 -10.92
C MET A 1 -3.87 24.94 -10.86
N TYR A 2 -4.31 23.85 -10.20
CA TYR A 2 -3.53 22.60 -10.22
C TYR A 2 -3.40 22.00 -11.62
N HIS A 3 -4.49 21.98 -12.39
CA HIS A 3 -4.49 21.49 -13.77
C HIS A 3 -3.40 22.14 -14.63
N THR A 4 -3.31 23.47 -14.62
CA THR A 4 -2.31 24.22 -15.41
C THR A 4 -0.87 23.95 -14.98
N ILE A 5 -0.62 23.65 -13.70
CA ILE A 5 0.73 23.27 -13.23
C ILE A 5 1.09 21.88 -13.73
N LEU A 6 0.14 20.95 -13.69
CA LEU A 6 0.37 19.58 -14.14
C LEU A 6 0.49 19.47 -15.66
N GLU A 7 -0.26 20.28 -16.43
CA GLU A 7 -0.10 20.35 -17.90
C GLU A 7 1.23 20.97 -18.33
N ASP A 8 1.81 21.86 -17.53
CA ASP A 8 3.14 22.43 -17.80
C ASP A 8 4.26 21.44 -17.48
N ALA A 9 4.04 20.58 -16.47
CA ALA A 9 5.00 19.58 -16.03
C ALA A 9 4.94 18.26 -16.82
N PHE A 10 3.75 17.85 -17.28
CA PHE A 10 3.52 16.56 -17.91
C PHE A 10 2.77 16.70 -19.23
N ASP A 11 3.28 16.05 -20.27
CA ASP A 11 2.59 15.98 -21.56
C ASP A 11 1.39 15.02 -21.46
N THR A 12 0.19 15.57 -21.50
CA THR A 12 -1.06 14.78 -21.46
C THR A 12 -1.27 13.89 -22.68
N SER A 13 -0.52 14.10 -23.77
CA SER A 13 -0.56 13.22 -24.95
C SER A 13 0.28 11.96 -24.78
N ASP A 14 1.21 11.95 -23.82
CA ASP A 14 1.97 10.78 -23.42
C ASP A 14 1.19 9.96 -22.39
N GLU A 15 0.43 8.99 -22.90
CA GLU A 15 -0.40 8.11 -22.06
C GLU A 15 0.43 7.31 -21.05
N GLU A 16 1.68 6.96 -21.36
CA GLU A 16 2.55 6.18 -20.47
C GLU A 16 3.01 7.02 -19.27
N ILE A 17 3.38 8.29 -19.50
CA ILE A 17 3.73 9.23 -18.43
C ILE A 17 2.52 9.50 -17.53
N ILE A 18 1.34 9.75 -18.11
CA ILE A 18 0.12 10.01 -17.33
C ILE A 18 -0.30 8.77 -16.53
N GLN A 19 -0.18 7.57 -17.11
CA GLN A 19 -0.46 6.33 -16.40
C GLN A 19 0.51 6.13 -15.23
N SER A 20 1.81 6.39 -15.45
CA SER A 20 2.83 6.31 -14.41
C SER A 20 2.58 7.32 -13.29
N PHE A 21 2.27 8.57 -13.65
CA PHE A 21 1.88 9.60 -12.69
C PHE A 21 0.67 9.17 -11.85
N THR A 22 -0.43 8.77 -12.48
CA THR A 22 -1.66 8.40 -11.76
C THR A 22 -1.47 7.17 -10.87
N GLN A 23 -0.69 6.19 -11.29
CA GLN A 23 -0.32 5.03 -10.47
C GLN A 23 0.51 5.47 -9.26
N LEU A 24 1.59 6.24 -9.49
CA LEU A 24 2.48 6.70 -8.42
C LEU A 24 1.72 7.49 -7.36
N LEU A 25 0.90 8.45 -7.78
CA LEU A 25 0.12 9.27 -6.86
C LEU A 25 -1.00 8.46 -6.20
N GLY A 26 -1.53 7.46 -6.88
CA GLY A 26 -2.41 6.45 -6.29
C GLY A 26 -1.78 5.76 -5.08
N LEU A 27 -0.56 5.26 -5.23
CA LEU A 27 0.16 4.59 -4.15
C LEU A 27 0.40 5.54 -2.96
N ILE A 28 0.84 6.78 -3.24
CA ILE A 28 1.09 7.79 -2.20
C ILE A 28 -0.21 8.17 -1.45
N LEU A 29 -1.31 8.37 -2.18
CA LEU A 29 -2.57 8.84 -1.60
C LEU A 29 -3.37 7.75 -0.89
N MET A 30 -3.27 6.50 -1.33
CA MET A 30 -4.04 5.38 -0.77
C MET A 30 -3.29 4.60 0.31
N ALA A 31 -2.00 4.87 0.51
CA ALA A 31 -1.25 4.29 1.61
C ALA A 31 -1.83 4.76 2.95
N ASN A 32 -2.09 3.81 3.86
CA ASN A 32 -2.62 4.11 5.18
C ASN A 32 -1.59 4.88 6.03
N GLU A 33 -0.33 4.45 5.94
CA GLU A 33 0.81 5.20 6.47
C GLU A 33 1.58 5.81 5.30
N PRO A 34 1.85 7.12 5.32
CA PRO A 34 2.59 7.78 4.25
C PRO A 34 3.96 7.17 4.03
N LEU A 35 4.24 6.80 2.78
CA LEU A 35 5.48 6.14 2.35
C LEU A 35 6.55 7.19 2.02
N SER A 36 7.81 6.90 2.32
CA SER A 36 8.94 7.67 1.79
C SER A 36 9.26 7.26 0.35
N SER A 37 10.05 8.05 -0.38
CA SER A 37 10.49 7.67 -1.75
C SER A 37 11.22 6.32 -1.73
N GLN A 38 12.07 6.08 -0.72
CA GLN A 38 12.76 4.81 -0.54
C GLN A 38 11.80 3.64 -0.34
N SER A 39 10.80 3.77 0.54
CA SER A 39 9.79 2.72 0.75
C SER A 39 8.95 2.50 -0.51
N LEU A 40 8.63 3.56 -1.24
CA LEU A 40 7.83 3.50 -2.46
C LEU A 40 8.57 2.75 -3.58
N ILE A 41 9.84 3.08 -3.83
CA ILE A 41 10.70 2.37 -4.79
C ILE A 41 10.81 0.88 -4.42
N SER A 42 11.06 0.59 -3.13
CA SER A 42 11.12 -0.80 -2.66
C SER A 42 9.80 -1.54 -2.84
N LEU A 43 8.67 -0.88 -2.61
CA LEU A 43 7.33 -1.46 -2.80
C LEU A 43 7.06 -1.76 -4.27
N ILE A 44 7.34 -0.80 -5.15
CA ILE A 44 7.17 -0.89 -6.62
C ILE A 44 8.03 -2.02 -7.19
N GLY A 45 9.31 -2.12 -6.80
CA GLY A 45 10.20 -3.19 -7.25
C GLY A 45 9.76 -4.60 -6.83
N ARG A 46 8.83 -4.71 -5.88
CA ARG A 46 8.25 -5.98 -5.42
C ARG A 46 6.82 -6.20 -5.93
N ALA A 47 6.32 -5.33 -6.80
CA ALA A 47 5.01 -5.51 -7.41
C ALA A 47 4.98 -6.73 -8.34
N THR A 48 3.83 -7.40 -8.42
CA THR A 48 3.63 -8.51 -9.34
C THR A 48 2.22 -8.42 -9.98
N PRO A 49 2.12 -8.31 -11.32
CA PRO A 49 3.23 -8.23 -12.28
C PRO A 49 4.03 -6.93 -12.11
N PRO A 50 5.23 -6.85 -12.71
CA PRO A 50 6.04 -5.63 -12.66
C PRO A 50 5.22 -4.42 -13.10
N THR A 51 5.37 -3.33 -12.36
CA THR A 51 4.81 -2.02 -12.72
C THR A 51 5.67 -1.35 -13.79
N PRO A 52 5.10 -0.47 -14.63
CA PRO A 52 5.86 0.36 -15.56
C PRO A 52 6.67 1.46 -14.86
N LEU A 53 6.52 1.62 -13.55
CA LEU A 53 7.24 2.58 -12.72
C LEU A 53 8.68 2.14 -12.51
N GLU A 54 9.58 2.59 -13.37
CA GLU A 54 11.02 2.51 -13.16
C GLU A 54 11.49 3.54 -12.11
N ASP A 55 12.54 3.20 -11.35
CA ASP A 55 13.05 4.04 -10.25
C ASP A 55 13.38 5.48 -10.71
N ASP A 56 14.03 5.63 -11.87
CA ASP A 56 14.37 6.95 -12.44
C ASP A 56 13.13 7.77 -12.81
N LEU A 57 12.08 7.11 -13.31
CA LEU A 57 10.81 7.75 -13.64
C LEU A 57 10.07 8.20 -12.37
N VAL A 58 10.08 7.37 -11.33
CA VAL A 58 9.50 7.70 -10.02
C VAL A 58 10.17 8.95 -9.46
N LEU A 59 11.51 9.00 -9.44
CA LEU A 59 12.25 10.15 -8.93
C LEU A 59 11.99 11.41 -9.76
N SER A 60 11.96 11.29 -11.08
CA SER A 60 11.64 12.40 -11.99
C SER A 60 10.26 12.99 -11.71
N ILE A 61 9.22 12.15 -11.60
CA ILE A 61 7.86 12.60 -11.28
C ILE A 61 7.83 13.29 -9.90
N LEU A 62 8.49 12.72 -8.89
CA LEU A 62 8.54 13.32 -7.55
C LEU A 62 9.24 14.69 -7.56
N GLU A 63 10.31 14.88 -8.34
CA GLU A 63 11.02 16.15 -8.46
C GLU A 63 10.10 17.26 -9.01
N PHE A 64 9.34 16.98 -10.07
CA PHE A 64 8.33 17.91 -10.61
C PHE A 64 7.24 18.26 -9.60
N MET A 65 6.99 17.39 -8.63
CA MET A 65 5.99 17.59 -7.59
C MET A 65 6.51 18.30 -6.34
N GLY A 66 7.74 18.82 -6.35
CA GLY A 66 8.36 19.54 -5.21
C GLY A 66 7.53 20.69 -4.63
N ALA A 67 6.70 21.33 -5.47
CA ALA A 67 5.80 22.42 -5.03
C ALA A 67 4.45 21.93 -4.46
N LEU A 68 4.12 20.65 -4.62
CA LEU A 68 2.80 20.07 -4.29
C LEU A 68 2.89 18.98 -3.23
N LEU A 69 4.05 18.34 -3.08
CA LEU A 69 4.34 17.32 -2.08
C LEU A 69 5.45 17.79 -1.14
N SER A 70 5.38 17.28 0.09
CA SER A 70 6.45 17.35 1.09
C SER A 70 7.19 16.01 1.15
N GLY A 71 8.39 16.00 1.72
CA GLY A 71 9.19 14.78 1.89
C GLY A 71 10.04 14.37 0.68
N ILE A 72 10.01 15.13 -0.42
CA ILE A 72 10.80 14.83 -1.63
C ILE A 72 12.30 15.05 -1.42
N ALA A 73 12.69 15.97 -0.52
CA ALA A 73 14.09 16.33 -0.30
C ALA A 73 14.89 15.31 0.53
N ASP A 74 14.23 14.34 1.16
CA ASP A 74 14.88 13.30 1.98
C ASP A 74 14.15 11.98 1.77
N ASP A 75 14.88 10.98 1.29
CA ASP A 75 14.31 9.71 0.86
C ASP A 75 13.72 8.86 1.98
N THR A 76 13.97 9.25 3.23
CA THR A 76 13.43 8.60 4.43
C THR A 76 12.18 9.30 4.96
N LEU A 77 11.92 10.54 4.53
CA LEU A 77 10.76 11.29 4.96
C LEU A 77 9.50 10.89 4.19
N PRO A 78 8.34 10.85 4.86
CA PRO A 78 7.09 10.45 4.21
C PRO A 78 6.64 11.49 3.16
N LEU A 79 6.29 10.99 1.98
CA LEU A 79 5.69 11.77 0.90
C LEU A 79 4.25 12.13 1.25
N ARG A 80 3.92 13.42 1.26
CA ARG A 80 2.56 13.90 1.59
C ARG A 80 2.16 15.11 0.74
N PRO A 81 0.91 15.17 0.24
CA PRO A 81 0.35 16.40 -0.30
C PRO A 81 0.46 17.55 0.70
N LEU A 82 0.92 18.72 0.24
CA LEU A 82 1.01 19.92 1.06
C LEU A 82 -0.38 20.46 1.44
N HIS A 83 -1.36 20.30 0.54
CA HIS A 83 -2.72 20.78 0.74
C HIS A 83 -3.77 19.70 0.47
N LEU A 84 -4.76 19.61 1.35
CA LEU A 84 -5.89 18.69 1.20
C LEU A 84 -6.65 18.91 -0.12
N SER A 85 -6.77 20.16 -0.57
CA SER A 85 -7.41 20.49 -1.85
C SER A 85 -6.74 19.83 -3.05
N PHE A 86 -5.43 19.58 -2.98
CA PHE A 86 -4.71 18.90 -4.06
C PHE A 86 -5.10 17.42 -4.11
N ARG A 87 -5.26 16.77 -2.95
CA ARG A 87 -5.82 15.41 -2.86
C ARG A 87 -7.24 15.37 -3.43
N GLU A 88 -8.10 16.30 -3.02
CA GLU A 88 -9.49 16.35 -3.53
C GLU A 88 -9.54 16.58 -5.04
N PHE A 89 -8.66 17.44 -5.56
CA PHE A 89 -8.51 17.65 -7.00
C PHE A 89 -8.16 16.36 -7.74
N LEU A 90 -7.14 15.61 -7.29
CA LEU A 90 -6.71 14.37 -7.94
C LEU A 90 -7.76 13.25 -7.90
N LEU A 91 -8.71 13.31 -6.96
CA LEU A 91 -9.76 12.30 -6.80
C LEU A 91 -11.06 12.66 -7.52
N ASP A 92 -11.17 13.86 -8.09
CA ASP A 92 -12.35 14.29 -8.86
C ASP A 92 -12.06 14.21 -10.38
N PRO A 93 -12.63 13.23 -11.10
CA PRO A 93 -12.43 13.08 -12.54
C PRO A 93 -12.83 14.31 -13.35
N LYS A 94 -13.78 15.11 -12.86
CA LYS A 94 -14.22 16.34 -13.54
C LYS A 94 -13.20 17.47 -13.40
N ALA A 95 -12.44 17.47 -12.31
CA ALA A 95 -11.48 18.52 -12.01
C ALA A 95 -10.08 18.18 -12.57
N SER A 96 -9.62 16.94 -12.38
CA SER A 96 -8.26 16.53 -12.75
C SER A 96 -8.13 15.96 -14.16
N GLY A 97 -9.24 15.55 -14.79
CA GLY A 97 -9.24 14.99 -16.14
C GLY A 97 -8.23 13.85 -16.30
N PRO A 98 -7.21 13.97 -17.16
CA PRO A 98 -6.21 12.92 -17.39
C PRO A 98 -5.39 12.58 -16.13
N PHE A 99 -5.27 13.51 -15.18
CA PHE A 99 -4.53 13.31 -13.92
C PHE A 99 -5.36 12.65 -12.82
N CYS A 100 -6.56 12.15 -13.13
CA CYS A 100 -7.44 11.53 -12.14
C CYS A 100 -6.86 10.22 -11.60
N VAL A 101 -6.80 10.13 -10.27
CA VAL A 101 -6.39 8.94 -9.54
C VAL A 101 -7.63 8.14 -9.14
N SER A 102 -7.72 6.90 -9.61
CA SER A 102 -8.77 5.96 -9.20
C SER A 102 -8.44 5.36 -7.83
N ALA A 103 -9.06 5.88 -6.76
CA ALA A 103 -8.87 5.37 -5.40
C ALA A 103 -9.11 3.85 -5.26
N PRO A 104 -10.19 3.26 -5.82
CA PRO A 104 -10.40 1.81 -5.73
C PRO A 104 -9.30 1.00 -6.41
N SER A 105 -8.82 1.45 -7.57
CA SER A 105 -7.74 0.77 -8.31
C SER A 105 -6.43 0.84 -7.51
N ALA A 106 -6.03 2.04 -7.09
CA ALA A 106 -4.79 2.25 -6.35
C ALA A 106 -4.77 1.51 -5.00
N HIS A 107 -5.92 1.43 -4.31
CA HIS A 107 -6.04 0.63 -3.09
C HIS A 107 -5.88 -0.86 -3.38
N GLY A 108 -6.48 -1.37 -4.47
CA GLY A 108 -6.29 -2.75 -4.92
C GLY A 108 -4.83 -3.06 -5.26
N ASP A 109 -4.13 -2.15 -5.91
CA ASP A 109 -2.70 -2.28 -6.22
C ASP A 109 -1.85 -2.35 -4.95
N LEU A 110 -2.05 -1.41 -4.01
CA LEU A 110 -1.35 -1.45 -2.72
C LEU A 110 -1.60 -2.75 -1.96
N ALA A 111 -2.85 -3.20 -1.89
CA ALA A 111 -3.22 -4.43 -1.19
C ALA A 111 -2.54 -5.65 -1.83
N ARG A 112 -2.52 -5.71 -3.17
CA ARG A 112 -1.88 -6.79 -3.92
C ARG A 112 -0.36 -6.82 -3.72
N ILE A 113 0.30 -5.67 -3.82
CA ILE A 113 1.76 -5.58 -3.61
C ILE A 113 2.10 -5.95 -2.16
N SER A 114 1.35 -5.43 -1.20
CA SER A 114 1.53 -5.74 0.23
C SER A 114 1.37 -7.23 0.49
N LEU A 115 0.33 -7.87 -0.07
CA LEU A 115 0.10 -9.30 0.06
C LEU A 115 1.23 -10.12 -0.59
N ASN A 116 1.77 -9.67 -1.71
CA ASN A 116 2.91 -10.32 -2.36
C ASN A 116 4.15 -10.30 -1.45
N ILE A 117 4.45 -9.15 -0.84
CA ILE A 117 5.57 -9.02 0.12
C ILE A 117 5.36 -9.95 1.31
N VAL A 118 4.16 -9.96 1.89
CA VAL A 118 3.84 -10.87 3.00
C VAL A 118 4.02 -12.33 2.56
N ASN A 119 3.53 -12.74 1.40
CA ASN A 119 3.68 -14.12 0.94
C ASN A 119 5.13 -14.53 0.67
N GLN A 120 6.00 -13.58 0.26
CA GLN A 120 7.41 -13.84 0.00
C GLN A 120 8.25 -13.87 1.29
N ASP A 121 7.95 -12.97 2.22
CA ASP A 121 8.82 -12.71 3.37
C ASP A 121 8.30 -13.32 4.68
N LEU A 122 7.01 -13.70 4.75
CA LEU A 122 6.45 -14.30 5.94
C LEU A 122 7.08 -15.68 6.16
N ARG A 123 7.85 -15.77 7.24
CA ARG A 123 8.43 -17.03 7.71
C ARG A 123 7.65 -17.51 8.93
N PHE A 124 7.46 -18.83 9.01
CA PHE A 124 6.86 -19.44 10.20
C PHE A 124 7.71 -19.08 11.43
N ASN A 125 7.05 -18.60 12.48
CA ASN A 125 7.70 -18.13 13.70
C ASN A 125 8.71 -16.99 13.47
N ILE A 126 8.26 -15.89 12.85
CA ILE A 126 9.09 -14.70 12.61
C ILE A 126 9.80 -14.17 13.87
N CYS A 127 9.16 -14.30 15.04
CA CYS A 127 9.71 -13.87 16.33
C CYS A 127 10.67 -14.90 16.96
N GLY A 128 10.91 -16.06 16.33
CA GLY A 128 11.79 -17.09 16.85
C GLY A 128 11.37 -17.63 18.23
N LEU A 129 10.07 -17.57 18.54
CA LEU A 129 9.53 -18.03 19.83
C LEU A 129 9.87 -19.51 20.03
N ASP A 130 10.41 -19.84 21.20
CA ASP A 130 10.73 -21.22 21.54
C ASP A 130 9.45 -22.04 21.50
N LYS A 131 9.51 -23.23 20.88
CA LYS A 131 8.36 -24.13 20.68
C LYS A 131 7.82 -24.74 21.98
N LYS A 132 8.20 -24.19 23.14
CA LYS A 132 7.95 -24.75 24.47
C LYS A 132 6.73 -24.17 25.19
N CYS A 133 5.97 -23.26 24.59
CA CYS A 133 4.67 -22.90 25.14
C CYS A 133 3.62 -22.82 24.04
N GLY A 134 3.23 -24.00 23.59
CA GLY A 134 2.14 -24.24 22.68
C GLY A 134 2.06 -25.74 22.54
N GLU A 135 1.27 -26.37 23.40
CA GLU A 135 0.71 -27.68 23.06
C GLU A 135 0.31 -27.58 21.61
N GLN A 136 0.85 -28.49 20.80
CA GLN A 136 0.38 -28.69 19.45
C GLN A 136 -1.13 -28.75 19.57
N LEU A 137 -1.84 -27.79 18.95
CA LEU A 137 -3.28 -27.91 18.73
C LEU A 137 -3.44 -29.07 17.73
N VAL A 138 -3.18 -30.29 18.23
CA VAL A 138 -3.72 -31.52 17.70
C VAL A 138 -5.20 -31.29 17.86
N VAL A 139 -5.87 -30.95 16.76
CA VAL A 139 -7.33 -30.92 16.71
C VAL A 139 -7.74 -32.33 17.13
N PRO A 140 -8.27 -32.54 18.34
CA PRO A 140 -8.53 -33.88 18.79
C PRO A 140 -9.67 -34.45 17.95
N GLU A 141 -9.67 -35.74 17.65
CA GLU A 141 -10.71 -36.38 16.81
C GLU A 141 -12.14 -36.22 17.38
N TRP A 142 -12.30 -35.79 18.64
CA TRP A 142 -13.60 -35.52 19.26
C TRP A 142 -14.26 -34.19 18.82
N PHE A 143 -13.55 -33.27 18.16
CA PHE A 143 -14.13 -32.01 17.69
C PHE A 143 -15.20 -32.19 16.59
N GLY A 144 -15.31 -33.39 16.01
CA GLY A 144 -16.33 -33.71 15.01
C GLY A 144 -17.71 -34.09 15.56
N ASN A 145 -17.87 -34.30 16.88
CA ASN A 145 -19.08 -34.93 17.44
C ASN A 145 -19.74 -34.15 18.60
N PHE A 146 -19.63 -32.82 18.62
CA PHE A 146 -20.37 -32.03 19.61
C PHE A 146 -21.76 -31.63 19.08
N SER A 147 -22.77 -32.45 19.40
CA SER A 147 -24.17 -32.03 19.28
C SER A 147 -24.53 -31.10 20.44
N LEU A 148 -25.28 -30.05 20.11
CA LEU A 148 -25.66 -28.96 21.00
C LEU A 148 -26.56 -29.48 22.14
N GLY A 149 -25.99 -29.83 23.30
CA GLY A 149 -26.80 -30.37 24.40
C GLY A 149 -26.13 -30.52 25.76
N ASP A 150 -24.81 -30.69 25.86
CA ASP A 150 -24.18 -31.00 27.15
C ASP A 150 -23.42 -29.82 27.76
N GLY A 151 -23.81 -29.51 29.00
CA GLY A 151 -23.48 -28.29 29.73
C GLY A 151 -22.01 -28.13 30.11
N LEU A 152 -21.67 -26.86 30.34
CA LEU A 152 -20.39 -26.37 30.87
C LEU A 152 -20.05 -27.08 32.19
N ARG A 153 -19.17 -28.09 32.13
CA ARG A 153 -18.46 -28.60 33.30
C ARG A 153 -17.12 -27.88 33.42
N GLU A 154 -16.87 -27.40 34.63
CA GLU A 154 -15.78 -26.51 35.02
C GLU A 154 -14.39 -27.06 34.71
N LEU A 155 -13.49 -26.15 34.31
CA LEU A 155 -12.07 -26.42 34.11
C LEU A 155 -11.36 -26.53 35.48
N PRO A 156 -10.50 -27.55 35.72
CA PRO A 156 -9.69 -27.59 36.92
C PRO A 156 -8.59 -26.52 36.88
N GLY A 157 -8.39 -25.84 38.02
CA GLY A 157 -7.36 -24.82 38.20
C GLY A 157 -5.95 -25.40 38.10
N CYS A 158 -5.05 -24.64 37.48
CA CYS A 158 -3.63 -24.92 37.44
C CYS A 158 -2.99 -24.68 38.81
N ASP A 159 -2.21 -25.65 39.30
CA ASP A 159 -1.10 -25.44 40.24
C ASP A 159 0.18 -25.05 39.47
#